data_AF-F0ZSS6-F1
#
_entry.id   AF-F0ZSS6-F1
#
_cell.length_a   1.000
_cell.length_b   1.000
_cell.length_c   1.000
_cell.angle_alpha   90.00
_cell.angle_beta   90.00
_cell.angle_gamma   90.00
#
_symmetry.space_group_name_H-M   'P 1'
#
loop_
_entity.id
_entity.type
_entity.pdbx_description
1 polymer ?
#
loop_
_entity_poly.entity_id
_entity_poly.type
_entity_poly.pdbx_seq_one_letter_code
_entity_poly.pdbx_strand_id
1 'polypeptide(L)'
;MDQPNRLVDQSLITKPSLPRYPIIFREPTFKQTRDNFRASDYALAIFGPMALSSYVYYQTYLDKRAVARWSIVIVPTCYFVAAKLSYRRLTGDKENEKECKKYGVEFVKNTTPFNI
;
A
#
# COMPACT_ATOMS: atom_id res chain seq x y z
N MET A 1 -3.20 -18.29 -50.37
CA MET A 1 -2.68 -16.92 -50.26
C MET A 1 -3.11 -16.39 -48.91
N ASP A 2 -2.14 -16.38 -48.00
CA ASP A 2 -2.28 -16.06 -46.59
C ASP A 2 -2.66 -14.60 -46.38
N GLN A 3 -3.72 -14.36 -45.60
CA GLN A 3 -3.92 -13.05 -44.98
C GLN A 3 -3.18 -13.04 -43.63
N PRO A 4 -2.22 -12.13 -43.42
CA PRO A 4 -1.43 -12.08 -42.20
C PRO A 4 -2.27 -11.61 -41.01
N ASN A 5 -2.23 -12.42 -39.95
CA ASN A 5 -2.26 -12.04 -38.53
C ASN A 5 -2.71 -10.60 -38.20
N ARG A 6 -4.03 -10.39 -38.13
CA ARG A 6 -4.60 -9.31 -37.28
C ARG A 6 -4.66 -9.80 -35.83
N LEU A 7 -3.51 -9.83 -35.18
CA LEU A 7 -3.36 -10.02 -33.73
C LEU A 7 -2.70 -8.81 -33.06
N VAL A 8 -2.86 -7.62 -33.64
CA VAL A 8 -2.22 -6.41 -33.12
C VAL A 8 -3.19 -5.25 -33.25
N ASP A 9 -4.09 -5.07 -32.29
CA ASP A 9 -4.80 -3.78 -32.15
C ASP A 9 -5.36 -3.48 -30.76
N GLN A 10 -5.12 -4.30 -29.73
CA GLN A 10 -5.66 -4.02 -28.38
C GLN A 10 -4.73 -4.40 -27.22
N SER A 11 -3.41 -4.30 -27.38
CA SER A 11 -2.59 -4.08 -26.18
C SER A 11 -2.82 -2.63 -25.75
N LEU A 12 -3.65 -2.47 -24.72
CA LEU A 12 -3.77 -1.21 -23.98
C LEU A 12 -2.38 -0.57 -23.90
N ILE A 13 -2.24 0.62 -24.48
CA ILE A 13 -1.14 1.53 -24.22
C ILE A 13 -1.33 2.01 -22.78
N THR A 14 -1.18 1.12 -21.79
CA THR A 14 -0.97 1.48 -20.41
C THR A 14 0.42 2.08 -20.38
N LYS A 15 0.49 3.41 -20.54
CA LYS A 15 1.73 4.16 -20.27
C LYS A 15 2.25 3.66 -18.91
N PRO A 16 3.45 3.08 -18.83
CA PRO A 16 3.98 2.62 -17.56
C PRO A 16 4.05 3.86 -16.65
N SER A 17 3.20 3.92 -15.63
CA SER A 17 3.28 5.02 -14.66
C SER A 17 4.59 4.82 -13.92
N LEU A 18 5.56 5.67 -14.20
CA LEU A 18 6.81 5.65 -13.48
C LEU A 18 6.52 6.04 -12.02
N PRO A 19 7.08 5.32 -11.04
CA PRO A 19 6.91 5.70 -9.64
C PRO A 19 7.48 7.10 -9.42
N ARG A 20 6.78 7.85 -8.56
CA ARG A 20 7.07 9.27 -8.31
C ARG A 20 8.35 9.45 -7.48
N TYR A 21 8.69 8.44 -6.68
CA TYR A 21 9.85 8.39 -5.81
C TYR A 21 10.74 7.21 -6.19
N PRO A 22 12.01 7.17 -5.74
CA PRO A 22 12.94 6.11 -6.11
C PRO A 22 12.43 4.75 -5.63
N ILE A 23 12.61 3.72 -6.46
CA ILE A 23 12.26 2.35 -6.10
C ILE A 23 13.39 1.79 -5.24
N ILE A 24 13.07 1.31 -4.02
CA ILE A 24 14.04 0.61 -3.17
C ILE A 24 13.96 -0.90 -3.46
N PHE A 25 12.73 -1.43 -3.48
CA PHE A 25 12.44 -2.80 -3.87
C PHE A 25 11.30 -2.81 -4.88
N ARG A 26 11.49 -3.51 -6.01
CA ARG A 26 10.44 -3.67 -7.02
C ARG A 26 9.29 -4.55 -6.51
N GLU A 27 9.63 -5.61 -5.80
CA GLU A 27 8.69 -6.55 -5.18
C GLU A 27 9.15 -6.86 -3.74
N PRO A 28 8.84 -5.97 -2.77
CA PRO A 28 9.27 -6.19 -1.40
C PRO A 28 8.54 -7.39 -0.79
N THR A 29 9.31 -8.23 -0.11
CA THR A 29 8.77 -9.35 0.67
C THR A 29 7.94 -8.86 1.86
N PHE A 30 7.11 -9.74 2.43
CA PHE A 30 6.34 -9.43 3.64
C PHE A 30 7.25 -8.99 4.80
N LYS A 31 8.40 -9.67 4.98
CA LYS A 31 9.38 -9.33 6.00
C LYS A 31 9.95 -7.92 5.78
N GLN A 32 10.41 -7.60 4.57
CA GLN A 32 10.92 -6.26 4.24
C GLN A 32 9.87 -5.16 4.43
N THR A 33 8.61 -5.45 4.10
CA THR A 33 7.51 -4.51 4.27
C THR A 33 7.26 -4.21 5.76
N ARG A 34 7.21 -5.25 6.60
CA ARG A 34 7.02 -5.13 8.04
C ARG A 34 8.18 -4.44 8.74
N ASP A 35 9.42 -4.79 8.38
CA ASP A 35 10.64 -4.26 8.99
C ASP A 35 10.88 -2.77 8.62
N ASN A 36 10.06 -2.20 7.73
CA ASN A 36 10.04 -0.77 7.35
C ASN A 36 8.76 -0.03 7.76
N PHE A 37 7.98 -0.57 8.70
CA PHE A 37 6.88 0.17 9.30
C PHE A 37 7.40 1.41 10.02
N ARG A 38 6.79 2.56 9.74
CA ARG A 38 6.98 3.79 10.49
C ARG A 38 6.06 3.80 11.71
N ALA A 39 6.35 4.67 12.67
CA ALA A 39 5.48 4.90 13.84
C ALA A 39 4.02 5.19 13.45
N SER A 40 3.80 5.89 12.33
CA SER A 40 2.46 6.16 11.79
C SER A 40 1.71 4.90 11.34
N ASP A 41 2.42 3.89 10.82
CA ASP A 41 1.80 2.66 10.35
C ASP A 41 1.41 1.77 11.54
N TYR A 42 2.25 1.74 12.58
CA TYR A 42 1.90 1.12 13.86
C TYR A 42 0.71 1.80 14.52
N ALA A 43 0.69 3.13 14.52
CA ALA A 43 -0.45 3.89 15.04
C ALA A 43 -1.74 3.53 14.29
N LEU A 44 -1.71 3.44 12.96
CA LEU A 44 -2.87 3.02 12.18
C LEU A 44 -3.30 1.57 12.49
N ALA A 45 -2.34 0.66 12.59
CA ALA A 45 -2.60 -0.75 12.86
C ALA A 45 -3.19 -1.00 14.27
N ILE A 46 -2.90 -0.13 15.24
CA ILE A 46 -3.40 -0.23 16.62
C ILE A 46 -4.68 0.59 16.83
N PHE A 47 -4.65 1.88 16.50
CA PHE A 47 -5.77 2.79 16.76
C PHE A 47 -6.89 2.67 15.72
N GLY A 48 -6.58 2.24 14.49
CA GLY A 48 -7.59 1.98 13.46
C GLY A 48 -8.62 0.94 13.94
N PRO A 49 -8.19 -0.24 14.41
CA PRO A 49 -9.11 -1.22 14.98
C PRO A 49 -9.87 -0.70 16.19
N MET A 50 -9.23 0.03 17.10
CA MET A 50 -9.90 0.60 18.27
C MET A 50 -11.03 1.55 17.88
N ALA A 51 -10.79 2.45 16.92
CA ALA A 51 -11.80 3.38 16.42
C ALA A 51 -12.96 2.64 15.74
N LEU A 52 -12.65 1.67 14.87
CA LEU A 52 -13.67 0.89 14.15
C LEU A 52 -14.48 -0.03 15.07
N SER A 53 -13.83 -0.72 16.01
CA SER A 53 -14.51 -1.54 17.01
C SER A 53 -15.38 -0.71 17.94
N SER A 54 -14.94 0.51 18.30
CA SER A 54 -15.77 1.45 19.07
C SER A 54 -17.00 1.89 18.25
N TYR A 55 -16.81 2.20 16.97
CA TYR A 55 -17.92 2.54 16.08
C TYR A 55 -18.94 1.39 15.98
N VAL A 56 -18.47 0.15 15.77
CA VAL A 56 -19.34 -1.03 15.76
C VAL A 56 -20.06 -1.19 17.09
N TYR A 57 -19.37 -1.02 18.21
CA TYR A 57 -19.95 -1.14 19.55
C TYR A 57 -21.13 -0.18 19.75
N TYR A 58 -21.00 1.08 19.32
CA TYR A 58 -22.09 2.05 19.36
C TYR A 58 -23.23 1.69 18.39
N GLN A 59 -22.91 1.28 17.17
CA GLN A 59 -23.90 0.92 16.15
C GLN A 59 -24.71 -0.34 16.52
N THR A 60 -24.13 -1.26 17.27
CA THR A 60 -24.79 -2.51 17.69
C THR A 60 -25.40 -2.39 19.09
N TYR A 61 -25.75 -1.19 19.53
CA TYR A 61 -26.35 -0.92 20.85
C TYR A 61 -25.58 -1.57 22.01
N LEU A 62 -24.25 -1.45 21.99
CA LEU A 62 -23.35 -1.96 23.02
C LEU A 62 -23.26 -3.51 23.08
N ASP A 63 -23.61 -4.22 21.99
CA ASP A 63 -23.40 -5.67 21.90
C ASP A 63 -21.91 -6.03 21.70
N LYS A 64 -21.30 -6.56 22.76
CA LYS A 64 -19.91 -7.04 22.78
C LYS A 64 -19.68 -8.21 21.83
N ARG A 65 -20.69 -9.06 21.59
CA ARG A 65 -20.55 -10.23 20.69
C ARG A 65 -20.49 -9.82 19.24
N ALA A 66 -21.18 -8.75 18.85
CA ALA A 66 -21.08 -8.19 17.52
C ALA A 66 -19.68 -7.60 17.30
N VAL A 67 -19.15 -6.83 18.25
CA VAL A 67 -17.77 -6.29 18.18
C VAL A 67 -16.73 -7.39 18.04
N ALA A 68 -16.83 -8.48 18.81
CA ALA A 68 -15.90 -9.60 18.73
C ALA A 68 -15.95 -10.31 17.36
N ARG A 69 -17.12 -10.39 16.72
CA ARG A 69 -17.24 -10.94 15.37
C ARG A 69 -16.62 -10.02 14.32
N TRP A 70 -16.86 -8.71 14.44
CA TRP A 70 -16.31 -7.73 13.51
C TRP A 70 -14.80 -7.49 13.70
N SER A 71 -14.26 -7.69 14.90
CA SER A 71 -12.82 -7.52 15.16
C SER A 71 -11.95 -8.47 14.33
N ILE A 72 -12.45 -9.67 14.02
CA ILE A 72 -11.80 -10.67 13.14
C ILE A 72 -11.54 -10.07 11.74
N VAL A 73 -12.39 -9.16 11.27
CA VAL A 73 -12.23 -8.49 9.96
C VAL A 73 -11.49 -7.16 10.11
N ILE A 74 -11.83 -6.39 11.13
CA ILE A 74 -11.29 -5.04 11.36
C ILE A 74 -9.78 -5.07 11.60
N VAL A 75 -9.30 -5.97 12.47
CA VAL A 75 -7.89 -6.01 12.87
C VAL A 75 -6.99 -6.36 11.69
N PRO A 76 -7.22 -7.46 10.94
CA PRO A 76 -6.40 -7.76 9.76
C PRO A 76 -6.49 -6.66 8.70
N THR A 77 -7.67 -6.09 8.46
CA THR A 77 -7.84 -5.05 7.44
C THR A 77 -6.97 -3.83 7.75
N CYS A 78 -6.97 -3.34 9.00
CA CYS A 78 -6.12 -2.22 9.40
C CYS A 78 -4.63 -2.55 9.25
N TYR A 79 -4.22 -3.77 9.62
CA TYR A 79 -2.86 -4.23 9.44
C TYR A 79 -2.46 -4.28 7.94
N PHE A 80 -3.32 -4.80 7.07
CA PHE A 80 -3.08 -4.84 5.62
C PHE A 80 -3.01 -3.44 5.01
N VAL A 81 -3.83 -2.50 5.48
CA VAL A 81 -3.73 -1.10 5.03
C VAL A 81 -2.39 -0.50 5.45
N ALA A 82 -1.95 -0.71 6.69
CA ALA A 82 -0.64 -0.27 7.17
C ALA A 82 0.51 -0.91 6.37
N ALA A 83 0.45 -2.23 6.12
CA ALA A 83 1.40 -2.94 5.29
C ALA A 83 1.44 -2.41 3.85
N LYS A 84 0.28 -2.13 3.25
CA LYS A 84 0.17 -1.56 1.91
C LYS A 84 0.78 -0.16 1.81
N LEU A 85 0.69 0.64 2.87
CA LEU A 85 1.36 1.94 2.92
C LEU A 85 2.88 1.78 2.94
N SER A 86 3.41 0.87 3.76
CA SER A 86 4.85 0.56 3.78
C SER A 86 5.31 0.03 2.41
N TYR A 87 4.57 -0.92 1.83
CA TYR A 87 4.83 -1.48 0.50
C TYR A 87 4.95 -0.38 -0.56
N ARG A 88 3.97 0.54 -0.60
CA ARG A 88 3.95 1.68 -1.53
C ARG A 88 5.12 2.65 -1.36
N ARG A 89 5.68 2.77 -0.15
CA ARG A 89 6.91 3.56 0.05
C ARG A 89 8.12 2.83 -0.51
N LEU A 90 8.22 1.52 -0.33
CA LEU A 90 9.33 0.73 -0.87
C LEU A 90 9.32 0.65 -2.40
N THR A 91 8.14 0.65 -3.03
CA THR A 91 7.97 0.66 -4.49
C THR A 91 8.06 2.05 -5.13
N GLY A 92 8.15 3.13 -4.33
CA GLY A 92 8.26 4.50 -4.84
C GLY A 92 6.94 5.17 -5.23
N ASP A 93 5.79 4.57 -4.90
CA ASP A 93 4.46 5.17 -5.11
C ASP A 93 4.16 6.28 -4.07
N LYS A 94 4.77 6.17 -2.89
CA LYS A 94 4.69 7.16 -1.81
C LYS A 94 6.07 7.64 -1.40
N GLU A 95 6.09 8.80 -0.75
CA GLU A 95 7.29 9.46 -0.26
C GLU A 95 8.08 8.55 0.70
N ASN A 96 9.34 8.30 0.36
CA ASN A 96 10.18 7.29 0.98
C ASN A 96 11.58 7.78 1.36
N GLU A 97 11.77 9.09 1.58
CA GLU A 97 13.07 9.69 1.89
C GLU A 97 13.77 9.00 3.08
N LYS A 98 13.02 8.65 4.13
CA LYS A 98 13.57 7.95 5.31
C LYS A 98 14.08 6.56 4.97
N GLU A 99 13.36 5.83 4.13
CA GLU A 99 13.73 4.50 3.67
C GLU A 99 14.92 4.59 2.70
N CYS A 100 14.94 5.56 1.79
CA CYS A 100 16.09 5.84 0.93
C CYS A 100 17.37 6.06 1.75
N LYS A 101 17.32 6.88 2.80
CA LYS A 101 18.44 7.08 3.73
C LYS A 101 18.87 5.79 4.43
N LYS A 102 17.92 4.94 4.85
CA LYS A 102 18.20 3.65 5.50
C LYS A 102 18.93 2.67 4.59
N TYR A 103 18.64 2.70 3.29
CA TYR A 103 19.21 1.80 2.29
C TYR A 103 20.33 2.42 1.43
N GLY A 104 20.73 3.67 1.71
CA GLY A 104 21.76 4.37 0.94
C GLY A 104 21.37 4.69 -0.51
N VAL A 105 20.06 4.79 -0.79
CA VAL A 105 19.52 5.12 -2.11
C VAL A 105 19.40 6.64 -2.23
N GLU A 106 19.84 7.20 -3.36
CA GLU A 106 19.70 8.64 -3.62
C GLU A 106 18.22 9.03 -3.74
N PHE A 107 17.80 10.06 -2.99
CA PHE A 107 16.43 10.53 -3.03
C PHE A 107 16.22 11.51 -4.19
N VAL A 108 15.61 11.03 -5.27
CA VAL A 108 15.22 11.84 -6.44
C VAL A 108 13.70 11.82 -6.57
N LYS A 109 13.08 12.99 -6.54
CA LYS A 109 11.64 13.15 -6.72
C LYS A 109 11.34 13.45 -8.19
N ASN A 110 10.63 12.55 -8.87
CA ASN A 110 10.12 12.81 -10.21
C ASN A 110 8.93 13.79 -10.11
N THR A 111 9.15 15.03 -10.54
CA THR A 111 8.12 16.08 -10.59
C THR A 111 7.14 15.87 -11.74
N THR A 112 7.52 15.12 -12.77
CA THR A 112 6.65 14.70 -13.88
C THR A 112 6.50 13.17 -13.90
N PRO A 113 5.46 12.60 -13.26
CA PRO A 113 5.18 11.16 -13.37
C PRO A 113 4.71 10.75 -14.78
N PHE A 114 4.49 11.74 -15.66
CA PHE A 114 4.21 11.59 -17.08
C PHE A 114 5.21 12.45 -17.88
N ASN A 115 6.36 11.89 -18.27
CA ASN A 115 7.14 12.49 -19.35
C ASN A 115 6.75 11.77 -20.65
N ILE A 116 6.00 12.49 -21.48
CA ILE A 116 6.16 12.49 -22.94
C ILE A 116 7.20 13.57 -23.22
#